data_AF-A0A415IMF3-F1
#
_entry.id   AF-A0A415IMF3-F1
#
_cell.length_a   1.000
_cell.length_b   1.000
_cell.length_c   1.000
_cell.angle_alpha   90.00
_cell.angle_beta   90.00
_cell.angle_gamma   90.00
#
_symmetry.space_group_name_H-M   'P 1'
#
loop_
_entity.id
_entity.type
_entity.pdbx_description
1 polymer ?
#
loop_
_entity_poly.entity_id
_entity_poly.type
_entity_poly.pdbx_seq_one_letter_code
_entity_poly.pdbx_strand_id
1 'polypeptide(L)'
;MEKVYLKDSDVVNELTDVIPVATTEKNGLNPASDVRKEKMIATTTSRIVYEGASSTAISTSLLISLAAFGGGPMTLFYMAINRSVDILKAPAIILNRIGGANAPTTPRFKIWSNENTGFFKIILERTQYTPSIYIKILNTTIPYNDITPLSVANQEEVDAATYIDVT
;
A
#
# COMPACT_ATOMS: atom_id res chain seq x y z
N MET A 1 -7.08 -45.30 47.77
CA MET A 1 -7.21 -44.50 46.54
C MET A 1 -6.32 -45.12 45.50
N GLU A 2 -6.91 -45.53 44.38
CA GLU A 2 -6.19 -46.05 43.23
C GLU A 2 -5.45 -44.90 42.53
N LYS A 3 -4.23 -45.15 42.06
CA LYS A 3 -3.43 -44.13 41.36
C LYS A 3 -3.75 -44.24 39.87
N VAL A 4 -4.44 -43.24 39.35
CA VAL A 4 -4.64 -43.09 37.90
C VAL A 4 -3.42 -42.39 37.31
N TYR A 5 -2.88 -42.93 36.23
CA TYR A 5 -1.72 -42.35 35.59
C TYR A 5 -2.15 -41.46 34.42
N LEU A 6 -1.54 -40.28 34.28
CA LEU A 6 -1.83 -39.31 33.20
C LEU A 6 -1.52 -39.84 31.77
N LYS A 7 -1.01 -41.07 31.66
CA LYS A 7 -0.73 -41.78 30.40
C LYS A 7 -1.79 -42.82 30.06
N ASP A 8 -2.77 -43.05 30.94
CA ASP A 8 -3.86 -43.98 30.67
C ASP A 8 -4.70 -43.40 29.53
N SER A 9 -5.01 -44.23 28.52
CA SER A 9 -5.64 -43.81 27.27
C SER A 9 -6.94 -43.05 27.49
N ASP A 10 -7.71 -43.45 28.50
CA ASP A 10 -9.02 -42.89 28.80
C ASP A 10 -8.89 -41.45 29.31
N VAL A 11 -7.86 -41.18 30.14
CA VAL A 11 -7.53 -39.84 30.64
C VAL A 11 -7.05 -38.94 29.50
N VAL A 12 -6.22 -39.46 28.60
CA VAL A 12 -5.69 -38.71 27.46
C VAL A 12 -6.82 -38.34 26.48
N ASN A 13 -7.73 -39.26 26.20
CA ASN A 13 -8.87 -39.03 25.31
C ASN A 13 -9.83 -37.99 25.90
N GLU A 14 -10.17 -38.11 27.19
CA GLU A 14 -11.04 -37.15 27.88
C GLU A 14 -10.42 -35.74 27.91
N LEU A 15 -9.11 -35.62 28.15
CA LEU A 15 -8.40 -34.34 28.10
C LEU A 15 -8.37 -33.73 26.70
N THR A 16 -8.27 -34.55 25.65
CA THR A 16 -8.22 -34.07 24.26
C THR A 16 -9.58 -33.55 23.79
N ASP A 17 -10.67 -34.17 24.25
CA ASP A 17 -12.04 -33.79 23.87
C ASP A 17 -12.57 -32.59 24.69
N VAL A 18 -12.12 -32.44 25.94
CA VAL A 18 -12.65 -31.42 26.87
C VAL A 18 -11.81 -30.14 26.90
N ILE A 19 -10.49 -30.23 26.63
CA ILE A 19 -9.62 -29.05 26.62
C ILE A 19 -9.62 -28.43 25.22
N PRO A 20 -10.05 -27.16 25.06
CA PRO A 20 -9.91 -26.47 23.79
C PRO A 20 -8.45 -26.47 23.35
N VAL A 21 -8.18 -26.99 22.15
CA VAL A 21 -6.85 -26.92 21.54
C VAL A 21 -6.45 -25.45 21.48
N ALA A 22 -5.29 -25.10 22.03
CA ALA A 22 -4.77 -23.75 21.95
C ALA A 22 -4.58 -23.38 20.47
N THR A 23 -5.49 -22.57 19.95
CA THR A 23 -5.33 -21.98 18.62
C THR A 23 -4.18 -20.98 18.70
N THR A 24 -3.33 -20.94 17.67
CA THR A 24 -2.26 -19.93 17.57
C THR A 24 -2.82 -18.50 17.49
N GLU A 25 -4.10 -18.36 17.19
CA GLU A 25 -4.86 -17.12 17.19
C GLU A 25 -5.35 -16.78 18.61
N LYS A 26 -4.90 -15.65 19.16
CA LYS A 26 -5.48 -15.05 20.37
C LYS A 26 -6.55 -14.05 19.94
N ASN A 27 -7.79 -14.25 20.36
CA ASN A 27 -8.94 -13.39 20.04
C ASN A 27 -9.25 -13.30 18.52
N GLY A 28 -8.97 -14.34 17.74
CA GLY A 28 -9.20 -14.34 16.28
C GLY A 28 -8.24 -13.44 15.49
N LEU A 29 -7.12 -13.06 16.11
CA LEU A 29 -6.05 -12.32 15.44
C LEU A 29 -4.96 -13.29 14.99
N ASN A 30 -4.48 -13.10 13.77
CA ASN A 30 -3.34 -13.85 13.26
C ASN A 30 -2.13 -13.75 14.22
N PRO A 31 -1.34 -14.83 14.35
CA PRO A 31 -0.09 -14.80 15.07
C PRO A 31 0.80 -13.64 14.61
N ALA A 32 1.53 -13.00 15.52
CA ALA A 32 2.40 -11.86 15.17
C ALA A 32 3.47 -12.22 14.12
N SER A 33 3.84 -13.50 14.02
CA SER A 33 4.71 -14.05 12.96
C SER A 33 4.07 -14.00 11.57
N ASP A 34 2.75 -14.08 11.52
CA ASP A 34 1.94 -14.17 10.30
C ASP A 34 1.46 -12.79 9.85
N VAL A 35 1.52 -11.80 10.75
CA VAL A 35 1.44 -10.37 10.40
C VAL A 35 2.76 -9.98 9.73
N ARG A 36 2.89 -10.37 8.46
CA ARG A 36 4.04 -10.02 7.62
C ARG A 36 4.14 -8.50 7.57
N LYS A 37 5.26 -7.94 8.06
CA LYS A 37 5.56 -6.52 7.83
C LYS A 37 5.61 -6.31 6.33
N GLU A 38 4.68 -5.53 5.81
CA GLU A 38 4.67 -5.14 4.41
C GLU A 38 5.99 -4.46 4.07
N LYS A 39 6.63 -4.91 2.98
CA LYS A 39 8.00 -4.50 2.67
C LYS A 39 7.98 -3.06 2.17
N MET A 40 8.56 -2.17 2.98
CA MET A 40 8.80 -0.79 2.60
C MET A 40 10.00 -0.70 1.64
N ILE A 41 9.92 0.14 0.61
CA ILE A 41 11.03 0.34 -0.34
C ILE A 41 11.71 1.68 -0.05
N ALA A 42 13.02 1.65 0.19
CA ALA A 42 13.85 2.84 0.24
C ALA A 42 13.99 3.45 -1.16
N THR A 43 13.67 4.73 -1.30
CA THR A 43 13.60 5.41 -2.59
C THR A 43 14.86 6.22 -2.85
N THR A 44 15.86 5.60 -3.50
CA THR A 44 17.07 6.31 -3.96
C THR A 44 16.87 7.06 -5.27
N THR A 45 15.75 6.80 -5.96
CA THR A 45 15.34 7.36 -7.25
C THR A 45 13.85 7.70 -7.21
N SER A 46 13.38 8.54 -8.14
CA SER A 46 11.95 8.76 -8.34
C SER A 46 11.29 7.45 -8.74
N ARG A 47 10.06 7.21 -8.27
CA ARG A 47 9.35 5.93 -8.44
C ARG A 47 7.96 6.13 -9.02
N ILE A 48 7.57 5.21 -9.90
CA ILE A 48 6.20 5.14 -10.41
C ILE A 48 5.35 4.44 -9.36
N VAL A 49 4.35 5.16 -8.85
CA VAL A 49 3.43 4.74 -7.80
C VAL A 49 2.23 4.00 -8.40
N TYR A 50 1.75 4.48 -9.54
CA TYR A 50 0.59 3.94 -10.24
C TYR A 50 0.69 4.28 -11.73
N GLU A 51 0.20 3.39 -12.58
CA GLU A 51 0.11 3.55 -14.03
C GLU A 51 -1.31 3.27 -14.48
N GLY A 52 -1.87 4.16 -15.32
CA GLY A 52 -3.17 3.95 -15.94
C GLY A 52 -3.07 3.87 -17.46
N ALA A 53 -3.86 2.98 -18.05
CA ALA A 53 -3.89 2.70 -19.49
C ALA A 53 -4.89 3.60 -20.27
N SER A 54 -4.85 3.56 -21.59
CA SER A 54 -5.42 4.56 -22.53
C SER A 54 -6.85 5.04 -22.28
N SER A 55 -7.87 4.23 -22.58
CA SER A 55 -9.29 4.66 -22.62
C SER A 55 -10.15 4.01 -21.54
N THR A 56 -9.55 3.22 -20.64
CA THR A 56 -10.28 2.54 -19.59
C THR A 56 -10.77 3.54 -18.53
N ALA A 57 -12.00 3.36 -18.07
CA ALA A 57 -12.50 4.04 -16.89
C ALA A 57 -11.69 3.60 -15.67
N ILE A 58 -11.23 4.56 -14.87
CA ILE A 58 -10.44 4.34 -13.67
C ILE A 58 -11.20 4.92 -12.50
N SER A 59 -11.43 4.09 -11.49
CA SER A 59 -11.83 4.53 -10.16
C SER A 59 -11.06 3.67 -9.17
N THR A 60 -9.94 4.23 -8.71
CA THR A 60 -8.94 3.54 -7.91
C THR A 60 -8.54 4.42 -6.74
N SER A 61 -8.32 3.80 -5.57
CA SER A 61 -7.84 4.50 -4.39
C SER A 61 -6.62 3.81 -3.80
N LEU A 62 -5.65 4.61 -3.38
CA LEU A 62 -4.39 4.15 -2.80
C LEU A 62 -4.29 4.61 -1.34
N LEU A 63 -3.86 3.70 -0.47
CA LEU A 63 -3.26 4.02 0.81
C LEU A 63 -1.75 4.13 0.62
N ILE A 64 -1.17 5.27 0.96
CA ILE A 64 0.26 5.52 0.81
C ILE A 64 0.84 5.88 2.17
N SER A 65 1.96 5.26 2.51
CA SER A 65 2.72 5.55 3.72
C SER A 65 4.13 5.96 3.36
N LEU A 66 4.57 7.13 3.85
CA LEU A 66 5.89 7.72 3.60
C LEU A 66 6.63 7.94 4.92
N ALA A 67 7.91 7.58 5.04
CA ALA A 67 8.67 7.70 6.29
C ALA A 67 10.02 8.37 6.11
N ALA A 68 10.24 9.58 6.66
CA ALA A 68 11.36 10.51 6.37
C ALA A 68 12.81 9.99 6.47
N PHE A 69 13.08 8.89 7.20
CA PHE A 69 14.38 8.21 7.21
C PHE A 69 14.30 6.87 7.97
N GLY A 70 14.86 5.77 7.44
CA GLY A 70 15.15 4.55 8.21
C GLY A 70 13.98 3.85 8.94
N GLY A 71 12.73 4.13 8.55
CA GLY A 71 11.54 3.62 9.27
C GLY A 71 11.06 4.51 10.44
N GLY A 72 11.44 5.78 10.45
CA GLY A 72 10.89 6.78 11.37
C GLY A 72 9.37 7.00 11.21
N PRO A 73 8.79 7.92 12.00
CA PRO A 73 7.34 8.18 12.00
C PRO A 73 6.80 8.41 10.58
N MET A 74 5.72 7.72 10.21
CA MET A 74 5.19 7.74 8.85
C MET A 74 4.10 8.79 8.69
N THR A 75 4.04 9.48 7.56
CA THR A 75 2.87 10.22 7.10
C THR A 75 1.99 9.33 6.23
N LEU A 76 0.69 9.37 6.48
CA LEU A 76 -0.31 8.59 5.77
C LEU A 76 -1.09 9.46 4.79
N PHE A 77 -1.22 9.00 3.56
CA PHE A 77 -1.99 9.63 2.51
C PHE A 77 -3.05 8.68 1.97
N TYR A 78 -4.19 9.25 1.61
CA TYR A 78 -5.22 8.63 0.81
C TYR A 78 -5.28 9.35 -0.54
N MET A 79 -5.09 8.61 -1.62
CA MET A 79 -5.17 9.14 -2.97
C MET A 79 -6.33 8.49 -3.71
N ALA A 80 -7.28 9.29 -4.19
CA ALA A 80 -8.34 8.84 -5.10
C ALA A 80 -8.01 9.28 -6.52
N ILE A 81 -8.13 8.36 -7.48
CA ILE A 81 -7.80 8.52 -8.89
C ILE A 81 -9.06 8.19 -9.68
N ASN A 82 -9.59 9.15 -10.42
CA ASN A 82 -10.82 8.97 -11.18
C ASN A 82 -10.70 9.50 -12.60
N ARG A 83 -11.13 8.69 -13.57
CA ARG A 83 -11.24 9.08 -14.97
C ARG A 83 -12.33 8.26 -15.66
N SER A 84 -13.19 8.93 -16.43
CA SER A 84 -14.21 8.26 -17.23
C SER A 84 -13.62 7.49 -18.41
N VAL A 85 -14.41 6.58 -18.97
CA VAL A 85 -14.08 5.87 -20.21
C VAL A 85 -13.86 6.86 -21.36
N ASP A 86 -12.96 6.51 -22.29
CA ASP A 86 -12.66 7.27 -23.51
C ASP A 86 -12.12 8.71 -23.29
N ILE A 87 -11.68 9.03 -22.07
CA ILE A 87 -10.98 10.26 -21.76
C ILE A 87 -9.48 10.02 -21.77
N LEU A 88 -8.76 10.70 -22.66
CA LEU A 88 -7.29 10.60 -22.76
C LEU A 88 -6.55 11.63 -21.90
N LYS A 89 -7.26 12.58 -21.29
CA LYS A 89 -6.68 13.56 -20.36
C LYS A 89 -6.23 12.88 -19.07
N ALA A 90 -5.38 13.58 -18.31
CA ALA A 90 -5.00 13.20 -16.96
C ALA A 90 -6.24 12.92 -16.08
N PRO A 91 -6.23 11.87 -15.23
CA PRO A 91 -7.29 11.65 -14.24
C PRO A 91 -7.44 12.82 -13.26
N ALA A 92 -8.63 12.97 -12.71
CA ALA A 92 -8.82 13.76 -11.50
C ALA A 92 -8.20 13.02 -10.31
N ILE A 93 -7.37 13.73 -9.54
CA ILE A 93 -6.71 13.19 -8.35
C ILE A 93 -7.10 14.01 -7.13
N ILE A 94 -7.48 13.34 -6.05
CA ILE A 94 -7.62 13.92 -4.72
C ILE A 94 -6.60 13.25 -3.83
N LEU A 95 -5.68 14.02 -3.27
CA LEU A 95 -4.64 13.54 -2.37
C LEU A 95 -4.83 14.15 -0.98
N ASN A 96 -5.31 13.36 -0.04
CA ASN A 96 -5.52 13.80 1.34
C ASN A 96 -4.43 13.24 2.24
N ARG A 97 -3.91 14.07 3.14
CA ARG A 97 -3.18 13.56 4.30
C ARG A 97 -4.18 13.10 5.36
N ILE A 98 -4.15 11.82 5.70
CA ILE A 98 -5.13 11.21 6.60
C ILE A 98 -4.56 10.90 7.99
N GLY A 99 -3.26 11.12 8.20
CA GLY A 99 -2.67 11.00 9.53
C GLY A 99 -1.15 10.88 9.53
N GLY A 100 -0.64 10.47 10.67
CA GLY A 100 0.79 10.24 10.86
C GLY A 100 1.63 11.51 11.05
N ALA A 101 2.94 11.33 11.04
CA ALA A 101 3.91 12.36 11.35
C ALA A 101 3.89 13.52 10.35
N ASN A 102 4.37 14.69 10.78
CA ASN A 102 4.46 15.89 9.96
C ASN A 102 5.68 15.90 9.01
N ALA A 103 6.18 14.70 8.66
CA ALA A 103 7.40 14.49 7.89
C ALA A 103 7.23 13.28 6.95
N PRO A 104 7.51 13.41 5.63
CA PRO A 104 8.17 14.54 4.99
C PRO A 104 7.27 15.78 4.91
N THR A 105 7.87 16.97 5.06
CA THR A 105 7.16 18.26 5.05
C THR A 105 6.56 18.60 3.68
N THR A 106 6.91 17.87 2.63
CA THR A 106 6.33 18.02 1.29
C THR A 106 6.43 16.70 0.52
N PRO A 107 5.43 15.81 0.60
CA PRO A 107 5.33 14.72 -0.36
C PRO A 107 5.27 15.30 -1.78
N ARG A 108 6.16 14.86 -2.67
CA ARG A 108 6.21 15.35 -4.05
C ARG A 108 5.65 14.29 -4.98
N PHE A 109 4.33 14.13 -4.94
CA PHE A 109 3.65 13.36 -5.97
C PHE A 109 3.47 14.24 -7.20
N LYS A 110 3.76 13.66 -8.36
CA LYS A 110 3.57 14.29 -9.65
C LYS A 110 2.70 13.40 -10.53
N ILE A 111 2.01 14.01 -11.49
CA ILE A 111 1.31 13.33 -12.56
C ILE A 111 1.96 13.66 -13.90
N TRP A 112 2.38 12.62 -14.59
CA TRP A 112 2.74 12.68 -16.00
C TRP A 112 1.61 12.08 -16.83
N SER A 113 1.26 12.68 -17.96
CA SER A 113 0.24 12.14 -18.87
C SER A 113 0.58 12.39 -20.33
N ASN A 114 0.24 11.43 -21.20
CA ASN A 114 0.30 11.56 -22.65
C ASN A 114 -1.12 11.58 -23.21
N GLU A 115 -1.63 12.78 -23.52
CA GLU A 115 -3.01 12.97 -23.99
C GLU A 115 -3.29 12.39 -25.38
N ASN A 116 -2.26 12.06 -26.17
CA ASN A 116 -2.46 11.38 -27.46
C ASN A 116 -2.82 9.90 -27.30
N THR A 117 -2.47 9.32 -26.15
CA THR A 117 -2.59 7.88 -25.88
C THR A 117 -3.44 7.57 -24.66
N GLY A 118 -3.68 8.55 -23.78
CA GLY A 118 -4.39 8.35 -22.51
C GLY A 118 -3.55 7.66 -21.44
N PHE A 119 -2.27 7.38 -21.68
CA PHE A 119 -1.39 6.86 -20.64
C PHE A 119 -1.05 7.94 -19.62
N PHE A 120 -1.04 7.58 -18.34
CA PHE A 120 -0.53 8.45 -17.29
C PHE A 120 0.21 7.66 -16.22
N LYS A 121 1.05 8.37 -15.49
CA LYS A 121 1.86 7.86 -14.39
C LYS A 121 1.73 8.79 -13.20
N ILE A 122 1.50 8.22 -12.03
CA ILE A 122 1.66 8.92 -10.77
C ILE A 122 3.05 8.61 -10.26
N ILE A 123 3.84 9.65 -10.01
CA ILE A 123 5.25 9.54 -9.71
C ILE A 123 5.49 10.11 -8.31
N LEU A 124 6.16 9.34 -7.46
CA LEU A 124 6.80 9.88 -6.27
C LEU A 124 8.17 10.44 -6.71
N GLU A 125 8.31 11.75 -6.70
CA GLU A 125 9.58 12.40 -6.97
C GLU A 125 10.56 12.18 -5.83
N ARG A 126 11.80 11.83 -6.20
CA ARG A 126 12.91 11.76 -5.26
C ARG A 126 13.40 13.15 -4.92
N THR A 127 13.42 13.41 -3.63
CA THR A 127 14.03 14.55 -2.95
C THR A 127 15.17 14.02 -2.07
N GLN A 128 15.98 14.93 -1.52
CA GLN A 128 17.00 14.58 -0.53
C GLN A 128 16.42 13.88 0.71
N TYR A 129 15.12 14.04 0.96
CA TYR A 129 14.38 13.47 2.08
C TYR A 129 13.34 12.43 1.64
N THR A 130 13.38 11.94 0.39
CA THR A 130 12.37 10.96 -0.07
C THR A 130 12.78 9.56 0.37
N PRO A 131 12.01 8.90 1.22
CA PRO A 131 12.72 8.26 2.31
C PRO A 131 12.45 6.77 2.42
N SER A 132 11.19 6.36 2.43
CA SER A 132 10.75 5.03 2.07
C SER A 132 9.26 5.06 1.84
N ILE A 133 8.75 4.22 0.94
CA ILE A 133 7.34 4.19 0.56
C ILE A 133 6.74 2.79 0.72
N TYR A 134 5.51 2.76 1.20
CA TYR A 134 4.59 1.62 1.09
C TYR A 134 3.29 2.11 0.44
N ILE A 135 2.73 1.29 -0.45
CA ILE A 135 1.49 1.60 -1.16
C ILE A 135 0.61 0.38 -1.21
N LYS A 136 -0.68 0.58 -1.01
CA LYS A 136 -1.71 -0.45 -1.17
C LYS A 136 -2.88 0.11 -1.95
N ILE A 137 -3.35 -0.64 -2.95
CA ILE A 137 -4.64 -0.37 -3.58
C ILE A 137 -5.73 -0.75 -2.56
N LEU A 138 -6.54 0.22 -2.15
CA LEU A 138 -7.67 0.00 -1.25
C LEU A 138 -8.96 -0.35 -2.00
N ASN A 139 -9.12 0.19 -3.20
CA ASN A 139 -10.25 -0.05 -4.08
C ASN A 139 -9.80 0.15 -5.53
N THR A 140 -10.37 -0.63 -6.44
CA THR A 140 -10.16 -0.49 -7.88
C THR A 140 -11.34 -1.08 -8.64
N THR A 141 -11.65 -0.47 -9.78
CA THR A 141 -12.60 -1.00 -10.77
C THR A 141 -11.93 -1.89 -11.82
N ILE A 142 -10.60 -2.05 -11.77
CA ILE A 142 -9.78 -2.82 -12.73
C ILE A 142 -8.83 -3.79 -11.99
N PRO A 143 -9.35 -4.74 -11.19
CA PRO A 143 -8.56 -5.53 -10.24
C PRO A 143 -7.48 -6.44 -10.87
N TYR A 144 -7.59 -6.76 -12.16
CA TYR A 144 -6.63 -7.63 -12.84
C TYR A 144 -5.43 -6.90 -13.44
N ASN A 145 -5.54 -5.58 -13.66
CA ASN A 145 -4.51 -4.79 -14.33
C ASN A 145 -3.90 -3.74 -13.40
N ASP A 146 -4.64 -3.30 -12.39
CA ASP A 146 -4.16 -2.29 -11.45
C ASP A 146 -3.04 -2.84 -10.56
N ILE A 147 -1.88 -2.20 -10.67
CA ILE A 147 -0.71 -2.51 -9.88
C ILE A 147 -0.06 -1.24 -9.35
N THR A 148 0.70 -1.37 -8.26
CA THR A 148 1.58 -0.33 -7.73
C THR A 148 3.02 -0.75 -8.00
N PRO A 149 3.60 -0.42 -9.17
CA PRO A 149 4.81 -1.08 -9.66
C PRO A 149 6.06 -0.73 -8.83
N LEU A 150 6.13 0.49 -8.28
CA LEU A 150 7.32 1.00 -7.57
C LEU A 150 8.61 0.87 -8.41
N SER A 151 8.48 0.88 -9.74
CA SER A 151 9.56 0.90 -10.71
C SER A 151 10.25 2.26 -10.75
N VAL A 152 11.45 2.33 -11.32
CA VAL A 152 12.19 3.59 -11.49
C VAL A 152 11.49 4.45 -12.53
N ALA A 153 11.21 5.70 -12.20
CA ALA A 153 10.64 6.66 -13.15
C ALA A 153 11.71 7.20 -14.11
N ASN A 154 11.34 7.43 -15.38
CA ASN A 154 12.19 8.14 -16.34
C ASN A 154 12.31 9.62 -15.91
N GLN A 155 13.53 10.17 -15.91
CA GLN A 155 13.77 11.55 -15.51
C GLN A 155 13.06 12.57 -16.41
N GLU A 156 12.99 12.33 -17.72
CA GLU A 156 12.27 13.22 -18.65
C GLU A 156 10.76 13.29 -18.31
N GLU A 157 10.18 12.15 -17.91
CA GLU A 157 8.78 12.10 -17.46
C GLU A 157 8.60 12.81 -16.13
N VAL A 158 9.54 12.65 -15.19
CA VAL A 158 9.54 13.35 -13.88
C VAL A 158 9.59 14.86 -14.05
N ASP A 159 10.40 15.35 -15.00
CA ASP A 159 10.61 16.77 -15.25
C ASP A 159 9.41 17.39 -15.99
N ALA A 160 8.79 16.64 -16.90
CA ALA A 160 7.58 17.06 -17.61
C ALA A 160 6.29 16.95 -16.78
N ALA A 161 6.31 16.21 -15.68
CA ALA A 161 5.14 15.98 -14.82
C ALA A 161 4.78 17.20 -13.96
N THR A 162 3.49 17.35 -13.65
CA THR A 162 2.96 18.42 -12.79
C THR A 162 2.76 17.93 -11.36
N TYR A 163 2.90 18.81 -10.37
CA TYR A 163 2.67 18.45 -8.97
C TYR A 163 1.19 18.17 -8.69
N ILE A 164 0.94 17.19 -7.82
CA ILE A 164 -0.37 16.91 -7.25
C ILE A 164 -0.42 17.58 -5.88
N ASP A 165 -1.32 18.53 -5.71
CA ASP A 165 -1.51 19.23 -4.44
C ASP A 165 -2.18 18.33 -3.40
N VAL A 166 -1.76 18.49 -2.15
CA VAL A 166 -2.47 17.91 -1.01
C VAL A 166 -3.69 18.78 -0.70
N THR A 167 -4.86 18.16 -0.63
CA THR A 167 -6.15 18.80 -0.32
C THR A 167 -6.41 18.84 1.19
#